data_AF-A0A6G0P8H2-F1
#
_entry.id   AF-A0A6G0P8H2-F1
#
_cell.length_a   1.000
_cell.length_b   1.000
_cell.length_c   1.000
_cell.angle_alpha   90.00
_cell.angle_beta   90.00
_cell.angle_gamma   90.00
#
_symmetry.space_group_name_H-M   'P 1'
#
loop_
_entity.id
_entity.type
_entity.pdbx_description
1 polymer ?
#
loop_
_entity_poly.entity_id
_entity_poly.type
_entity_poly.pdbx_seq_one_letter_code
_entity_poly.pdbx_strand_id
1 'polypeptide(L)'
;MENILKQLVQINERLARLEDSQPASAVATADVDTTLYSTAAEAAPPAPATASTLAGCARNWYTNKIWETVKGKKEQNKRADAKAAVNIMLVLYQAPCTITEPPPRSNGDAYQAWKHDFWELSLALDRTANERLRGYDDKKPTTKASSLHKRWRALRVSHPAAYKALGTQYLALKANGSISDSYTPVSHQWMANDVA
;
A
#
# COMPACT_ATOMS: atom_id res chain seq x y z
N MET A 1 23.60 -6.77 10.31
CA MET A 1 22.78 -5.77 9.59
C MET A 1 23.07 -5.76 8.09
N GLU A 2 24.33 -5.90 7.66
CA GLU A 2 24.74 -5.94 6.24
C GLU A 2 24.07 -7.04 5.39
N ASN A 3 23.72 -8.17 5.99
CA ASN A 3 23.13 -9.30 5.25
C ASN A 3 21.72 -8.98 4.71
N ILE A 4 20.95 -8.17 5.44
CA ILE A 4 19.59 -7.78 5.05
C ILE A 4 19.63 -6.74 3.91
N LEU A 5 20.60 -5.82 3.96
CA LEU A 5 20.82 -4.83 2.91
C LEU A 5 21.26 -5.50 1.59
N LYS A 6 22.16 -6.48 1.67
CA LYS A 6 22.57 -7.27 0.50
C LYS A 6 21.42 -8.05 -0.11
N GLN A 7 20.54 -8.64 0.71
CA GLN A 7 19.35 -9.32 0.22
C GLN A 7 18.36 -8.36 -0.48
N LEU A 8 18.17 -7.15 0.06
CA LEU A 8 17.28 -6.15 -0.55
C LEU A 8 17.81 -5.65 -1.90
N VAL A 9 19.13 -5.44 -2.03
CA VAL A 9 19.77 -5.06 -3.30
C VAL A 9 19.64 -6.19 -4.33
N GLN A 10 19.88 -7.44 -3.92
CA GLN A 10 19.78 -8.60 -4.80
C GLN A 10 18.34 -8.85 -5.28
N ILE A 11 17.34 -8.60 -4.43
CA ILE A 11 15.92 -8.67 -4.82
C ILE A 11 15.57 -7.56 -5.83
N ASN A 12 16.07 -6.34 -5.64
CA ASN A 12 15.85 -5.24 -6.57
C ASN A 12 16.52 -5.47 -7.94
N GLU A 13 17.73 -6.02 -7.98
CA GLU A 13 18.40 -6.37 -9.24
C GLU A 13 17.65 -7.47 -10.01
N ARG A 14 17.11 -8.47 -9.30
CA ARG A 14 16.31 -9.53 -9.93
C ARG A 14 14.98 -8.99 -10.49
N LEU A 15 14.38 -8.01 -9.81
CA LEU A 15 13.18 -7.32 -10.30
C LEU A 15 13.47 -6.48 -11.56
N ALA A 16 14.60 -5.80 -11.62
CA ALA A 16 15.00 -5.03 -12.82
C ALA A 16 15.19 -5.93 -14.05
N ARG A 17 15.83 -7.10 -13.89
CA ARG A 17 16.04 -8.06 -15.00
C ARG A 17 14.74 -8.68 -15.53
N LEU A 18 13.73 -8.83 -14.66
CA LEU A 18 12.40 -9.32 -15.06
C LEU A 18 11.61 -8.27 -15.85
N GLU A 19 11.86 -6.98 -15.65
CA GLU A 19 11.21 -5.89 -16.38
C GLU A 19 11.84 -5.66 -17.78
N ASP A 20 13.14 -5.97 -17.95
CA ASP A 20 13.83 -5.93 -19.25
C ASP A 20 13.49 -7.12 -20.18
N SER A 21 12.82 -8.15 -19.67
CA SER A 21 12.52 -9.39 -20.41
C SER A 21 11.16 -9.39 -21.12
N GLN A 22 10.52 -8.24 -21.31
CA GLN A 22 9.26 -8.13 -22.06
C GLN A 22 9.54 -7.82 -23.54
N PRO A 23 9.44 -8.79 -24.48
CA PRO A 23 9.46 -8.45 -25.90
C PRO A 23 8.10 -7.88 -26.32
N ALA A 24 8.19 -6.82 -27.13
CA ALA A 24 7.07 -6.28 -27.87
C ALA A 24 6.41 -7.35 -28.75
N SER A 25 5.09 -7.29 -28.83
CA SER A 25 4.23 -8.14 -29.64
C SER A 25 4.60 -8.12 -31.12
N ALA A 26 4.78 -9.29 -31.73
CA ALA A 26 4.63 -9.52 -33.17
C ALA A 26 3.92 -10.86 -33.39
N VAL A 27 2.90 -10.84 -34.25
CA VAL A 27 2.07 -11.98 -34.66
C VAL A 27 2.76 -12.74 -35.79
N ALA A 28 2.88 -14.07 -35.69
CA ALA A 28 2.88 -15.02 -36.81
C ALA A 28 2.69 -16.48 -36.32
N THR A 29 2.20 -17.32 -37.21
CA THR A 29 1.49 -18.60 -37.04
C THR A 29 2.34 -19.88 -37.03
N ALA A 30 1.74 -20.94 -36.47
CA ALA A 30 1.77 -22.38 -36.84
C ALA A 30 2.74 -23.38 -36.14
N ASP A 31 2.08 -24.45 -35.65
CA ASP A 31 2.41 -25.88 -35.47
C ASP A 31 3.54 -26.45 -34.56
N VAL A 32 3.09 -27.29 -33.60
CA VAL A 32 3.46 -28.72 -33.26
C VAL A 32 4.98 -29.08 -33.25
N ASP A 33 5.63 -29.68 -32.24
CA ASP A 33 5.26 -30.76 -31.30
C ASP A 33 6.24 -30.84 -30.09
N THR A 34 5.73 -31.36 -28.96
CA THR A 34 6.35 -32.14 -27.86
C THR A 34 7.88 -32.17 -27.64
N THR A 35 8.37 -31.83 -26.43
CA THR A 35 8.97 -32.76 -25.42
C THR A 35 9.55 -32.01 -24.19
N LEU A 36 9.01 -32.37 -23.02
CA LEU A 36 9.47 -32.24 -21.62
C LEU A 36 10.84 -31.60 -21.32
N TYR A 37 10.82 -30.53 -20.52
CA TYR A 37 11.65 -30.40 -19.32
C TYR A 37 10.82 -29.80 -18.18
N SER A 38 10.65 -30.56 -17.11
CA SER A 38 10.04 -30.10 -15.85
C SER A 38 10.92 -29.04 -15.21
N THR A 39 10.64 -27.78 -15.51
CA THR A 39 11.10 -26.65 -14.71
C THR A 39 10.21 -26.53 -13.48
N ALA A 40 10.84 -26.55 -12.30
CA ALA A 40 10.24 -26.18 -11.04
C ALA A 40 9.39 -24.92 -11.25
N ALA A 41 8.10 -25.01 -10.90
CA ALA A 41 7.16 -23.91 -11.02
C ALA A 41 7.70 -22.72 -10.21
N GLU A 42 8.37 -21.81 -10.91
CA GLU A 42 8.72 -20.50 -10.39
C GLU A 42 7.38 -19.81 -10.15
N ALA A 43 6.98 -19.80 -8.87
CA ALA A 43 5.73 -19.21 -8.44
C ALA A 43 5.69 -17.78 -8.96
N ALA A 44 4.73 -17.51 -9.85
CA ALA A 44 4.49 -16.18 -10.39
C ALA A 44 4.49 -15.16 -9.23
N PRO A 45 5.14 -14.00 -9.39
CA PRO A 45 5.20 -13.00 -8.33
C PRO A 45 3.76 -12.70 -7.88
N PRO A 46 3.49 -12.71 -6.57
CA PRO A 46 2.14 -12.55 -6.08
C PRO A 46 1.60 -11.22 -6.60
N ALA A 47 0.39 -11.25 -7.15
CA ALA A 47 -0.23 -10.09 -7.79
C ALA A 47 -0.07 -8.83 -6.90
N PRO A 48 0.15 -7.64 -7.48
CA PRO A 48 0.33 -6.37 -6.75
C PRO A 48 -0.66 -6.10 -5.61
N ALA A 49 -1.84 -6.73 -5.61
CA ALA A 49 -2.84 -6.67 -4.56
C ALA A 49 -2.64 -7.67 -3.39
N THR A 50 -1.46 -8.27 -3.23
CA THR A 50 -1.21 -9.38 -2.26
C THR A 50 -0.28 -8.99 -1.12
N ALA A 51 -0.20 -7.69 -0.77
CA ALA A 51 0.47 -7.30 0.46
C ALA A 51 -0.26 -7.91 1.68
N SER A 52 0.48 -8.65 2.49
CA SER A 52 0.00 -9.30 3.71
C SER A 52 0.11 -8.39 4.95
N THR A 53 0.71 -7.20 4.80
CA THR A 53 0.96 -6.21 5.85
C THR A 53 0.32 -4.86 5.54
N LEU A 54 0.05 -4.04 6.56
CA LEU A 54 -0.54 -2.71 6.39
C LEU A 54 0.43 -1.76 5.67
N ALA A 55 1.70 -1.76 6.08
CA ALA A 55 2.75 -1.04 5.35
C ALA A 55 2.86 -1.52 3.89
N GLY A 56 2.69 -2.82 3.64
CA GLY A 56 2.64 -3.36 2.29
C GLY A 56 1.40 -2.89 1.52
N CYS A 57 0.24 -2.75 2.18
CA CYS A 57 -0.96 -2.16 1.56
C CYS A 57 -0.70 -0.72 1.13
N ALA A 58 -0.08 0.10 1.99
CA ALA A 58 0.33 1.46 1.62
C ALA A 58 1.31 1.42 0.44
N ARG A 59 2.41 0.67 0.54
CA ARG A 59 3.38 0.55 -0.56
C ARG A 59 2.71 0.19 -1.89
N ASN A 60 1.92 -0.87 -1.92
CA ASN A 60 1.27 -1.30 -3.15
C ASN A 60 0.22 -0.30 -3.63
N TRP A 61 -0.50 0.37 -2.71
CA TRP A 61 -1.44 1.43 -3.04
C TRP A 61 -0.76 2.47 -3.94
N TYR A 62 0.36 3.02 -3.49
CA TYR A 62 1.06 4.11 -4.19
C TYR A 62 1.99 3.64 -5.32
N THR A 63 2.80 2.59 -5.13
CA THR A 63 3.77 2.17 -6.16
C THR A 63 3.09 1.51 -7.36
N ASN A 64 2.00 0.76 -7.12
CA ASN A 64 1.31 -0.01 -8.16
C ASN A 64 0.00 0.64 -8.59
N LYS A 65 -0.32 1.84 -8.07
CA LYS A 65 -1.53 2.60 -8.38
C LYS A 65 -2.79 1.73 -8.39
N ILE A 66 -2.99 0.93 -7.34
CA ILE A 66 -4.08 -0.06 -7.34
C ILE A 66 -5.48 0.57 -7.37
N TRP A 67 -5.57 1.90 -7.21
CA TRP A 67 -6.78 2.67 -7.50
C TRP A 67 -7.17 2.66 -8.99
N GLU A 68 -6.19 2.70 -9.91
CA GLU A 68 -6.37 2.66 -11.37
C GLU A 68 -6.58 1.23 -11.89
N THR A 69 -5.87 0.25 -11.34
CA THR A 69 -5.84 -1.11 -11.89
C THR A 69 -6.83 -2.03 -11.18
N VAL A 70 -8.01 -2.30 -11.76
CA VAL A 70 -8.82 -3.46 -11.34
C VAL A 70 -9.82 -3.93 -12.40
N LYS A 71 -9.64 -5.17 -12.87
CA LYS A 71 -10.69 -5.99 -13.49
C LYS A 71 -10.91 -7.21 -12.59
N GLY A 72 -12.16 -7.59 -12.32
CA GLY A 72 -12.51 -8.74 -11.47
C GLY A 72 -12.95 -8.40 -10.04
N LYS A 73 -13.89 -9.19 -9.50
CA LYS A 73 -14.55 -8.95 -8.20
C LYS A 73 -13.59 -9.11 -7.00
N LYS A 74 -12.66 -10.07 -7.07
CA LYS A 74 -11.71 -10.35 -5.98
C LYS A 74 -10.72 -9.20 -5.82
N GLU A 75 -10.24 -8.68 -6.94
CA GLU A 75 -9.29 -7.57 -7.03
C GLU A 75 -9.97 -6.27 -6.57
N GLN A 76 -11.24 -6.05 -6.92
CA GLN A 76 -12.04 -4.94 -6.41
C GLN A 76 -12.16 -4.94 -4.88
N ASN A 77 -12.43 -6.10 -4.27
CA ASN A 77 -12.52 -6.20 -2.80
C ASN A 77 -11.16 -5.92 -2.13
N LYS A 78 -10.07 -6.46 -2.69
CA LYS A 78 -8.72 -6.18 -2.19
C LYS A 78 -8.36 -4.69 -2.30
N ARG A 79 -8.76 -4.03 -3.40
CA ARG A 79 -8.63 -2.58 -3.55
C ARG A 79 -9.41 -1.82 -2.49
N ALA A 80 -10.65 -2.21 -2.22
CA ALA A 80 -11.47 -1.56 -1.20
C ALA A 80 -10.87 -1.70 0.20
N ASP A 81 -10.36 -2.89 0.55
CA ASP A 81 -9.67 -3.12 1.82
C ASP A 81 -8.36 -2.32 1.92
N ALA A 82 -7.57 -2.25 0.84
CA ALA A 82 -6.36 -1.43 0.80
C ALA A 82 -6.66 0.07 0.93
N LYS A 83 -7.68 0.57 0.21
CA LYS A 83 -8.17 1.95 0.34
C LYS A 83 -8.54 2.26 1.78
N ALA A 84 -9.33 1.39 2.40
CA ALA A 84 -9.74 1.57 3.80
C ALA A 84 -8.54 1.56 4.73
N ALA A 85 -7.62 0.61 4.58
CA ALA A 85 -6.44 0.53 5.43
C ALA A 85 -5.55 1.77 5.35
N VAL A 86 -5.24 2.25 4.13
CA VAL A 86 -4.41 3.45 3.94
C VAL A 86 -5.06 4.68 4.57
N ASN A 87 -6.36 4.89 4.32
CA ASN A 87 -7.05 6.03 4.91
C ASN A 87 -7.15 5.94 6.44
N ILE A 88 -7.41 4.75 7.01
CA ILE A 88 -7.41 4.56 8.46
C ILE A 88 -6.03 4.88 9.05
N MET A 89 -4.96 4.42 8.41
CA MET A 89 -3.61 4.70 8.89
C MET A 89 -3.30 6.20 8.87
N LEU A 90 -3.71 6.94 7.82
CA LEU A 90 -3.55 8.39 7.76
C LEU A 90 -4.36 9.11 8.84
N VAL A 91 -5.62 8.72 9.04
CA VAL A 91 -6.46 9.26 10.14
C VAL A 91 -5.81 8.99 11.50
N LEU A 92 -5.24 7.80 11.69
CA LEU A 92 -4.60 7.45 12.95
C LEU A 92 -3.19 8.01 13.09
N TYR A 93 -2.57 8.59 12.08
CA TYR A 93 -1.20 9.12 12.22
C TYR A 93 -1.16 10.41 13.04
N GLN A 94 -2.05 11.36 12.75
CA GLN A 94 -2.16 12.70 13.39
C GLN A 94 -0.82 13.43 13.57
N ALA A 95 0.10 13.24 12.64
CA ALA A 95 1.36 13.96 12.57
C ALA A 95 1.57 14.42 11.12
N PRO A 96 2.41 15.44 10.88
CA PRO A 96 2.68 15.89 9.53
C PRO A 96 3.27 14.78 8.66
N CYS A 97 2.73 14.58 7.46
CA CYS A 97 3.31 13.72 6.44
C CYS A 97 2.88 14.16 5.04
N THR A 98 3.81 14.08 4.11
CA THR A 98 3.60 14.42 2.70
C THR A 98 3.79 13.18 1.86
N ILE A 99 2.78 12.85 1.06
CA ILE A 99 2.86 11.80 0.04
C ILE A 99 2.95 12.49 -1.30
N THR A 100 4.15 12.42 -1.90
CA THR A 100 4.49 13.04 -3.17
C THR A 100 4.32 12.06 -4.32
N GLU A 101 4.14 12.61 -5.52
CA GLU A 101 4.22 11.82 -6.75
C GLU A 101 5.63 11.23 -6.91
N PRO A 102 5.75 10.01 -7.48
CA PRO A 102 7.04 9.44 -7.77
C PRO A 102 7.77 10.26 -8.83
N PRO A 103 9.10 10.44 -8.70
CA PRO A 103 9.90 11.04 -9.75
C PRO A 103 9.88 10.17 -11.02
N PRO A 104 10.25 10.73 -12.20
CA PRO A 104 10.33 9.96 -13.43
C PRO A 104 11.22 8.72 -13.28
N ARG A 105 10.76 7.58 -13.78
CA ARG A 105 11.51 6.31 -13.69
C ARG A 105 12.85 6.34 -14.41
N SER A 106 13.02 7.24 -15.40
CA SER A 106 14.30 7.49 -16.05
C SER A 106 15.38 8.01 -15.10
N ASN A 107 14.98 8.60 -13.97
CA ASN A 107 15.87 8.94 -12.87
C ASN A 107 15.82 7.83 -11.80
N GLY A 108 16.62 6.78 -12.04
CA GLY A 108 16.64 5.58 -11.20
C GLY A 108 16.93 5.86 -9.72
N ASP A 109 17.92 6.71 -9.44
CA ASP A 109 18.33 7.03 -8.06
C ASP A 109 17.23 7.77 -7.30
N ALA A 110 16.65 8.81 -7.90
CA ALA A 110 15.55 9.55 -7.28
C ALA A 110 14.32 8.64 -7.05
N TYR A 111 14.02 7.74 -8.00
CA TYR A 111 12.91 6.82 -7.86
C TYR A 111 13.12 5.78 -6.76
N GLN A 112 14.34 5.25 -6.58
CA GLN A 112 14.64 4.35 -5.47
C GLN A 112 14.64 5.09 -4.12
N ALA A 113 15.16 6.31 -4.06
CA ALA A 113 15.07 7.16 -2.87
C ALA A 113 13.61 7.39 -2.46
N TRP A 114 12.76 7.80 -3.41
CA TRP A 114 11.33 7.97 -3.18
C TRP A 114 10.66 6.68 -2.67
N LYS A 115 10.97 5.52 -3.26
CA LYS A 115 10.44 4.22 -2.79
C LYS A 115 10.87 3.89 -1.37
N HIS A 116 12.11 4.22 -1.01
CA HIS A 116 12.65 3.99 0.32
C HIS A 116 11.95 4.88 1.36
N ASP A 117 11.88 6.19 1.11
CA ASP A 117 11.24 7.15 2.00
C ASP A 117 9.75 6.83 2.19
N PHE A 118 9.08 6.44 1.10
CA PHE A 118 7.69 6.00 1.16
C PHE A 118 7.51 4.71 1.97
N TRP A 119 8.48 3.78 1.90
CA TRP A 119 8.46 2.57 2.70
C TRP A 119 8.60 2.87 4.21
N GLU A 120 9.52 3.76 4.59
CA GLU A 120 9.67 4.19 5.98
C GLU A 120 8.41 4.89 6.50
N LEU A 121 7.79 5.77 5.70
CA LEU A 121 6.50 6.36 6.03
C LEU A 121 5.43 5.28 6.23
N SER A 122 5.37 4.28 5.35
CA SER A 122 4.40 3.19 5.44
C SER A 122 4.55 2.37 6.73
N LEU A 123 5.78 2.14 7.18
CA LEU A 123 6.07 1.48 8.46
C LEU A 123 5.65 2.34 9.66
N ALA A 124 5.89 3.66 9.60
CA ALA A 124 5.48 4.58 10.65
C ALA A 124 3.94 4.67 10.77
N LEU A 125 3.25 4.72 9.63
CA LEU A 125 1.79 4.68 9.53
C LEU A 125 1.21 3.40 10.15
N ASP A 126 1.75 2.24 9.78
CA ASP A 126 1.34 0.93 10.32
C ASP A 126 1.50 0.88 11.86
N ARG A 127 2.71 1.20 12.34
CA ARG A 127 3.02 1.18 13.77
C ARG A 127 2.10 2.10 14.57
N THR A 128 1.97 3.35 14.13
CA THR A 128 1.16 4.37 14.82
C THR A 128 -0.31 3.97 14.86
N ALA A 129 -0.85 3.45 13.76
CA ALA A 129 -2.23 2.99 13.69
C ALA A 129 -2.50 1.84 14.69
N ASN A 130 -1.59 0.88 14.76
CA ASN A 130 -1.70 -0.25 15.67
C ASN A 130 -1.57 0.15 17.14
N GLU A 131 -0.62 1.02 17.47
CA GLU A 131 -0.41 1.54 18.84
C GLU A 131 -1.62 2.33 19.33
N ARG A 132 -2.15 3.24 18.51
CA ARG A 132 -3.31 4.05 18.91
C ARG A 132 -4.56 3.24 19.07
N LEU A 133 -4.86 2.31 18.16
CA LEU A 133 -6.03 1.45 18.32
C LEU A 133 -5.91 0.54 19.54
N ARG A 134 -4.70 0.08 19.88
CA ARG A 134 -4.48 -0.69 21.12
C ARG A 134 -4.88 0.11 22.35
N GLY A 135 -4.64 1.43 22.36
CA GLY A 135 -5.08 2.30 23.44
C GLY A 135 -6.60 2.27 23.72
N TYR A 136 -7.41 1.79 22.78
CA TYR A 136 -8.86 1.67 22.93
C TYR A 136 -9.37 0.22 23.07
N ASP A 137 -8.70 -0.76 22.46
CA ASP A 137 -9.20 -2.14 22.40
C ASP A 137 -8.31 -3.18 23.06
N ASP A 138 -7.12 -2.79 23.53
CA ASP A 138 -6.08 -3.65 24.12
C ASP A 138 -5.68 -4.86 23.25
N LYS A 139 -5.93 -4.78 21.93
CA LYS A 139 -5.62 -5.89 21.01
C LYS A 139 -4.17 -5.83 20.57
N LYS A 140 -3.63 -7.03 20.32
CA LYS A 140 -2.33 -7.20 19.64
C LYS A 140 -2.35 -6.51 18.26
N PRO A 141 -1.19 -6.06 17.75
CA PRO A 141 -1.09 -5.43 16.45
C PRO A 141 -1.56 -6.37 15.36
N THR A 142 -2.13 -5.81 14.29
CA THR A 142 -2.60 -6.55 13.13
C THR A 142 -1.85 -6.09 11.89
N THR A 143 -1.51 -7.04 11.04
CA THR A 143 -0.92 -6.77 9.73
C THR A 143 -1.98 -6.73 8.63
N LYS A 144 -3.23 -7.15 8.92
CA LYS A 144 -4.26 -7.36 7.90
C LYS A 144 -5.16 -6.14 7.75
N ALA A 145 -5.29 -5.63 6.52
CA ALA A 145 -6.18 -4.51 6.17
C ALA A 145 -7.62 -4.70 6.67
N SER A 146 -8.22 -5.87 6.41
CA SER A 146 -9.59 -6.17 6.83
C SER A 146 -9.76 -6.21 8.36
N SER A 147 -8.73 -6.60 9.09
CA SER A 147 -8.72 -6.60 10.55
C SER A 147 -8.62 -5.17 11.10
N LEU A 148 -7.73 -4.34 10.54
CA LEU A 148 -7.65 -2.92 10.86
C LEU A 148 -9.00 -2.22 10.62
N HIS A 149 -9.61 -2.46 9.46
CA HIS A 149 -10.91 -1.89 9.11
C HIS A 149 -12.03 -2.33 10.08
N LYS A 150 -12.03 -3.58 10.54
CA LYS A 150 -12.96 -4.04 11.59
C LYS A 150 -12.72 -3.31 12.92
N ARG A 151 -11.47 -3.14 13.34
CA ARG A 151 -11.12 -2.41 14.58
C ARG A 151 -11.56 -0.94 14.52
N TRP A 152 -11.33 -0.27 13.40
CA TRP A 152 -11.80 1.09 13.16
C TRP A 152 -13.32 1.23 13.27
N ARG A 153 -14.08 0.30 12.66
CA ARG A 153 -15.55 0.29 12.78
C ARG A 153 -16.02 0.01 14.20
N ALA A 154 -15.32 -0.87 14.92
CA ALA A 154 -15.62 -1.14 16.32
C ALA A 154 -15.38 0.09 17.21
N LEU A 155 -14.28 0.83 16.97
CA LEU A 155 -13.98 2.09 17.67
C LEU A 155 -15.13 3.10 17.54
N ARG A 156 -15.73 3.22 16.35
CA ARG A 156 -16.89 4.10 16.13
C ARG A 156 -18.06 3.79 17.06
N VAL A 157 -18.26 2.52 17.39
CA VAL A 157 -19.36 2.06 18.25
C VAL A 157 -18.98 2.14 19.72
N SER A 158 -17.78 1.68 20.09
CA SER A 158 -17.36 1.61 21.50
C SER A 158 -16.84 2.93 22.06
N HIS A 159 -16.25 3.80 21.23
CA HIS A 159 -15.66 5.08 21.63
C HIS A 159 -16.02 6.18 20.61
N PRO A 160 -17.31 6.51 20.43
CA PRO A 160 -17.77 7.44 19.40
C PRO A 160 -17.14 8.83 19.51
N ALA A 161 -16.91 9.34 20.73
CA ALA A 161 -16.25 10.63 20.95
C ALA A 161 -14.79 10.62 20.45
N ALA A 162 -14.04 9.56 20.74
CA ALA A 162 -12.65 9.43 20.30
C ALA A 162 -12.57 9.25 18.77
N TYR A 163 -13.47 8.45 18.20
CA TYR A 163 -13.60 8.30 16.75
C TYR A 163 -13.79 9.66 16.06
N LYS A 164 -14.74 10.47 16.54
CA LYS A 164 -15.01 11.80 16.00
C LYS A 164 -13.84 12.77 16.20
N ALA A 165 -13.17 12.72 17.35
CA ALA A 165 -11.99 13.55 17.62
C ALA A 165 -10.84 13.24 16.65
N LEU A 166 -10.56 11.95 16.40
CA LEU A 166 -9.57 11.52 15.42
C LEU A 166 -9.94 11.98 14.00
N GLY A 167 -11.19 11.80 13.58
CA GLY A 167 -11.67 12.30 12.29
C GLY A 167 -11.48 13.82 12.15
N THR A 168 -11.90 14.57 13.17
CA THR A 168 -11.80 16.04 13.19
C THR A 168 -10.36 16.53 13.11
N GLN A 169 -9.46 15.94 13.91
CA GLN A 169 -8.06 16.33 13.93
C GLN A 169 -7.36 15.99 12.60
N TYR A 170 -7.69 14.85 11.98
CA TYR A 170 -7.18 14.49 10.66
C TYR A 170 -7.63 15.51 9.60
N LEU A 171 -8.89 15.92 9.62
CA LEU A 171 -9.40 16.93 8.68
C LEU A 171 -8.72 18.29 8.88
N ALA A 172 -8.46 18.70 10.13
CA ALA A 172 -7.73 19.93 10.42
C ALA A 172 -6.30 19.88 9.89
N LEU A 173 -5.60 18.75 10.06
CA LEU A 173 -4.26 18.52 9.52
C LEU A 173 -4.24 18.48 7.99
N LYS A 174 -5.31 18.00 7.33
CA LYS A 174 -5.43 18.11 5.87
C LYS A 174 -5.68 19.54 5.42
N ALA A 175 -6.59 20.25 6.09
CA ALA A 175 -6.96 21.61 5.74
C ALA A 175 -5.79 22.60 5.82
N ASN A 176 -4.86 22.38 6.76
CA ASN A 176 -3.66 23.21 6.90
C ASN A 176 -2.43 22.69 6.14
N GLY A 177 -2.58 21.59 5.37
CA GLY A 177 -1.49 21.00 4.58
C GLY A 177 -0.48 20.17 5.36
N SER A 178 -0.65 19.96 6.67
CA SER A 178 0.25 19.11 7.47
C SER A 178 0.19 17.64 7.02
N ILE A 179 -1.00 17.16 6.65
CA ILE A 179 -1.18 15.88 5.97
C ILE A 179 -1.59 16.17 4.53
N SER A 180 -0.72 15.85 3.57
CA SER A 180 -1.01 16.03 2.15
C SER A 180 -0.75 14.74 1.37
N ASP A 181 -1.75 14.29 0.61
CA ASP A 181 -1.59 13.25 -0.41
C ASP A 181 -1.92 13.89 -1.76
N SER A 182 -0.87 14.26 -2.51
CA SER A 182 -1.02 14.87 -3.83
C SER A 182 -1.10 13.84 -4.95
N TYR A 183 -0.89 12.56 -4.64
CA TYR A 183 -0.70 11.52 -5.66
C TYR A 183 -1.93 10.63 -5.84
N THR A 184 -2.68 10.36 -4.75
CA THR A 184 -3.95 9.63 -4.84
C THR A 184 -5.07 10.56 -5.30
N PRO A 185 -5.95 10.18 -6.25
CA PRO A 185 -7.11 10.99 -6.60
C PRO A 185 -8.04 11.22 -5.41
N VAL A 186 -8.67 12.41 -5.34
CA VAL A 186 -9.52 12.81 -4.20
C VAL A 186 -10.68 11.82 -3.94
N SER A 187 -11.23 11.19 -4.98
CA SER A 187 -12.27 10.15 -4.86
C SER A 187 -11.85 8.91 -4.07
N HIS A 188 -10.54 8.71 -3.87
CA HIS A 188 -9.98 7.62 -3.09
C HIS A 188 -9.42 8.04 -1.73
N GLN A 189 -9.47 9.33 -1.40
CA GLN A 189 -9.11 9.85 -0.09
C GLN A 189 -10.36 10.01 0.78
N TRP A 190 -10.23 9.78 2.08
CA TRP A 190 -11.29 10.05 3.05
C TRP A 190 -11.38 11.54 3.35
N MET A 191 -12.60 12.03 3.26
CA MET A 191 -12.99 13.43 3.50
C MET A 191 -14.02 13.49 4.65
N ALA A 192 -14.63 14.64 4.87
CA ALA A 192 -15.54 14.86 5.99
C ALA A 192 -16.63 13.78 6.14
N ASN A 193 -17.26 13.38 5.04
CA ASN A 193 -18.33 12.36 5.05
C ASN A 193 -17.85 10.96 5.44
N ASP A 194 -16.55 10.66 5.31
CA ASP A 194 -15.99 9.34 5.61
C ASP A 194 -15.56 9.20 7.08
N VAL A 195 -15.37 10.32 7.78
CA VAL A 195 -14.84 10.37 9.16
C VAL A 195 -15.75 11.11 10.16
N ALA A 196 -16.97 11.47 9.73
CA ALA A 196 -18.00 12.11 10.55
C ALA A 196 -18.74 11.12 11.49
#